data_AF-A0A813UB66-F1
#
_entry.id   AF-A0A813UB66-F1
#
_cell.length_a   1.000
_cell.length_b   1.000
_cell.length_c   1.000
_cell.angle_alpha   90.00
_cell.angle_beta   90.00
_cell.angle_gamma   90.00
#
_symmetry.space_group_name_H-M   'P 1'
#
loop_
_entity.id
_entity.type
_entity.pdbx_description
1 polymer ?
#
loop_
_entity_poly.entity_id
_entity_poly.type
_entity_poly.pdbx_seq_one_letter_code
_entity_poly.pdbx_strand_id
1 'polypeptide(L)'
;MEQEVPLQAKPNAIIEEKSNHQIMSQLWFRVLLVATTVKSILGLIILFGLLGLSISVFFVGLRFRQSHHCPIESKISLFLIIAGSGSIEWIVLSIILSIITIVLKHIRSFILVCFIVLLALLILITNIILFGWVICGSVWTLKVFDSVQYTNRSMNTFCQKTLYHFSLAYLVMTYVLTALQCWYRLCILIFCSVQEQYGI
;
A
#
# COMPACT_ATOMS: atom_id res chain seq x y z
N MET A 1 69.90 23.77 20.92
CA MET A 1 69.16 23.14 19.82
C MET A 1 68.49 21.91 20.41
N GLU A 2 67.33 22.12 21.02
CA GLU A 2 66.47 21.07 21.53
C GLU A 2 65.75 20.42 20.35
N GLN A 3 65.97 19.12 20.20
CA GLN A 3 65.41 18.31 19.13
C GLN A 3 64.16 17.64 19.70
N GLU A 4 62.98 18.15 19.33
CA GLU A 4 61.70 17.56 19.71
C GLU A 4 61.57 16.17 19.10
N VAL A 5 61.45 15.17 19.97
CA VAL A 5 61.25 13.77 19.60
C VAL A 5 59.78 13.58 19.23
N PRO A 6 59.45 13.11 18.02
CA PRO A 6 58.07 12.92 17.60
C PRO A 6 57.41 11.80 18.39
N LEU A 7 56.32 12.15 19.09
CA LEU A 7 55.45 11.27 19.87
C LEU A 7 54.86 10.19 18.95
N GLN A 8 55.40 8.97 19.02
CA GLN A 8 54.87 7.85 18.22
C GLN A 8 53.46 7.49 18.66
N ALA A 9 52.49 7.77 17.78
CA ALA A 9 51.11 7.35 17.95
C ALA A 9 51.01 5.82 18.03
N LYS A 10 50.40 5.33 19.11
CA LYS A 10 50.29 3.92 19.47
C LYS A 10 49.45 3.16 18.40
N PRO A 11 50.03 2.19 17.67
CA PRO A 11 49.40 1.55 16.52
C PRO A 11 48.15 0.69 16.85
N ASN A 12 47.87 0.46 18.13
CA ASN A 12 46.77 -0.40 18.56
C ASN A 12 45.39 0.27 18.42
N ALA A 13 45.30 1.60 18.47
CA ALA A 13 44.01 2.31 18.41
C ALA A 13 43.36 2.23 17.02
N ILE A 14 44.17 2.21 15.96
CA ILE A 14 43.69 2.20 14.56
C ILE A 14 43.11 0.83 14.17
N ILE A 15 43.59 -0.26 14.79
CA ILE A 15 43.12 -1.62 14.52
C ILE A 15 41.77 -1.89 15.21
N GLU A 16 41.55 -1.33 16.40
CA GLU A 16 40.26 -1.44 17.12
C GLU A 16 39.12 -0.71 16.38
N GLU A 17 39.40 0.48 15.83
CA GLU A 17 38.38 1.29 15.16
C GLU A 17 37.86 0.63 13.86
N LYS A 18 38.77 0.02 13.08
CA LYS A 18 38.40 -0.67 11.83
C LYS A 18 37.62 -1.97 12.08
N SER A 19 37.93 -2.67 13.17
CA SER A 19 37.21 -3.89 13.58
C SER A 19 35.78 -3.59 13.99
N ASN A 20 35.57 -2.54 14.80
CA ASN A 20 34.24 -2.13 15.24
C ASN A 20 33.35 -1.70 14.08
N HIS A 21 33.87 -0.97 13.09
CA HIS A 21 33.09 -0.55 11.92
C HIS A 21 32.63 -1.74 11.06
N GLN A 22 33.44 -2.80 10.98
CA GLN A 22 33.13 -3.98 10.16
C GLN A 22 32.08 -4.88 10.84
N ILE A 23 32.18 -5.06 12.17
CA ILE A 23 31.20 -5.81 12.98
C ILE A 23 29.85 -5.07 13.02
N MET A 24 29.88 -3.74 13.16
CA MET A 24 28.69 -2.89 13.13
C MET A 24 27.93 -3.05 11.80
N SER A 25 28.64 -3.08 10.67
CA SER A 25 28.04 -3.25 9.35
C SER A 25 27.31 -4.60 9.20
N GLN A 26 27.91 -5.71 9.68
CA GLN A 26 27.30 -7.03 9.58
C GLN A 26 26.06 -7.18 10.47
N LEU A 27 26.09 -6.63 11.69
CA LEU A 27 24.95 -6.67 12.60
C LEU A 27 23.78 -5.87 12.02
N TRP A 28 24.06 -4.69 11.48
CA TRP A 28 23.07 -3.85 10.80
C TRP A 28 22.45 -4.54 9.58
N PHE A 29 23.25 -5.20 8.74
CA PHE A 29 22.73 -5.98 7.61
C PHE A 29 21.78 -7.11 8.05
N ARG A 30 22.09 -7.81 9.15
CA ARG A 30 21.22 -8.88 9.67
C ARG A 30 19.92 -8.34 10.26
N VAL A 31 19.98 -7.23 10.99
CA VAL A 31 18.78 -6.56 11.53
C VAL A 31 17.92 -6.01 10.39
N LEU A 32 18.51 -5.39 9.37
CA LEU A 32 17.81 -4.97 8.16
C LEU A 32 17.16 -6.15 7.45
N LEU A 33 17.87 -7.28 7.30
CA LEU A 33 17.35 -8.46 6.64
C LEU A 33 16.15 -9.04 7.41
N VAL A 34 16.24 -9.20 8.73
CA VAL A 34 15.11 -9.66 9.57
C VAL A 34 13.95 -8.67 9.56
N ALA A 35 14.23 -7.37 9.62
CA ALA A 35 13.19 -6.34 9.53
C ALA A 35 12.48 -6.36 8.16
N THR A 36 13.19 -6.62 7.07
CA THR A 36 12.60 -6.76 5.73
C THR A 36 11.79 -8.03 5.56
N THR A 37 12.23 -9.17 6.13
CA THR A 37 11.50 -10.44 6.04
C THR A 37 10.22 -10.42 6.90
N VAL A 38 10.28 -9.86 8.11
CA VAL A 38 9.10 -9.68 8.98
C VAL A 38 8.09 -8.75 8.33
N LYS A 39 8.54 -7.64 7.73
CA LYS A 39 7.68 -6.75 6.92
C LYS A 39 7.04 -7.50 5.73
N SER A 40 7.77 -8.43 5.12
CA SER A 40 7.28 -9.22 3.99
C SER A 40 6.16 -10.20 4.38
N ILE A 41 6.31 -10.94 5.49
CA ILE A 41 5.30 -11.92 5.94
C ILE A 41 4.04 -11.20 6.41
N LEU A 42 4.20 -10.16 7.24
CA LEU A 42 3.07 -9.36 7.71
C LEU A 42 2.36 -8.69 6.53
N GLY A 43 3.12 -8.16 5.57
CA GLY A 43 2.60 -7.60 4.33
C GLY A 43 1.78 -8.61 3.53
N LEU A 44 2.25 -9.86 3.41
CA LEU A 44 1.53 -10.92 2.71
C LEU A 44 0.19 -11.24 3.38
N ILE A 45 0.16 -11.37 4.71
CA ILE A 45 -1.08 -11.65 5.46
C ILE A 45 -2.11 -10.53 5.27
N ILE A 46 -1.67 -9.28 5.41
CA ILE A 46 -2.53 -8.10 5.19
C ILE A 46 -3.07 -8.11 3.76
N LEU A 47 -2.22 -8.42 2.79
CA LEU A 47 -2.58 -8.44 1.38
C LEU A 47 -3.63 -9.53 1.06
N PHE A 48 -3.52 -10.72 1.64
CA PHE A 48 -4.56 -11.76 1.53
C PHE A 48 -5.88 -11.34 2.18
N GLY A 49 -5.83 -10.66 3.33
CA GLY A 49 -7.03 -10.10 3.96
C GLY A 49 -7.71 -9.04 3.08
N LEU A 50 -6.93 -8.13 2.50
CA LEU A 50 -7.42 -7.12 1.56
C LEU A 50 -7.98 -7.74 0.27
N LEU A 51 -7.42 -8.85 -0.19
CA LEU A 51 -7.93 -9.59 -1.33
C LEU A 51 -9.33 -10.16 -1.03
N GLY A 52 -9.50 -10.79 0.14
CA GLY A 52 -10.81 -11.29 0.57
C GLY A 52 -11.87 -10.18 0.67
N LEU A 53 -11.47 -9.01 1.17
CA LEU A 53 -12.34 -7.82 1.22
C LEU A 53 -12.71 -7.33 -0.19
N SER A 54 -11.74 -7.24 -1.10
CA SER A 54 -11.95 -6.80 -2.48
C SER A 54 -12.86 -7.73 -3.26
N ILE A 55 -12.69 -9.05 -3.09
CA ILE A 55 -13.57 -10.08 -3.66
C ILE A 55 -14.99 -9.91 -3.12
N SER A 56 -15.15 -9.71 -1.81
CA SER A 56 -16.47 -9.51 -1.19
C SER A 56 -17.18 -8.28 -1.75
N VAL A 57 -16.47 -7.15 -1.88
CA VAL A 57 -16.98 -5.90 -2.48
C VAL A 57 -17.41 -6.11 -3.93
N PHE A 58 -16.60 -6.80 -4.72
CA PHE A 58 -16.92 -7.14 -6.11
C PHE A 58 -18.18 -8.00 -6.21
N PHE A 59 -18.29 -9.07 -5.41
CA PHE A 59 -19.45 -9.96 -5.42
C PHE A 59 -20.74 -9.28 -4.95
N VAL A 60 -20.67 -8.41 -3.93
CA VAL A 60 -21.82 -7.61 -3.49
C VAL A 60 -22.27 -6.68 -4.61
N GLY A 61 -21.33 -6.00 -5.28
CA GLY A 61 -21.63 -5.16 -6.45
C GLY A 61 -22.32 -5.94 -7.58
N LEU A 62 -21.83 -7.14 -7.90
CA LEU A 62 -22.45 -8.02 -8.91
C LEU A 62 -23.85 -8.50 -8.49
N ARG A 63 -24.00 -8.94 -7.23
CA ARG A 63 -25.27 -9.47 -6.71
C ARG A 63 -26.40 -8.44 -6.78
N PHE A 64 -26.08 -7.17 -6.53
CA PHE A 64 -27.04 -6.06 -6.51
C PHE A 64 -26.93 -5.15 -7.73
N ARG A 65 -26.39 -5.66 -8.85
CA ARG A 65 -26.30 -4.91 -10.11
C ARG A 65 -27.68 -4.59 -10.69
N GLN A 66 -28.69 -5.42 -10.41
CA GLN A 66 -30.05 -5.20 -10.91
C GLN A 66 -30.68 -3.98 -10.23
N SER A 67 -31.13 -3.03 -11.05
CA SER A 67 -31.67 -1.71 -10.67
C SER A 67 -32.75 -1.75 -9.57
N HIS A 68 -33.54 -2.83 -9.50
CA HIS A 68 -34.60 -2.99 -8.49
C HIS A 68 -34.13 -3.01 -7.04
N HIS A 69 -32.84 -3.25 -6.76
CA HIS A 69 -32.33 -3.30 -5.39
C HIS A 69 -31.92 -1.91 -4.84
N CYS A 70 -31.73 -0.91 -5.71
CA CYS A 70 -31.37 0.45 -5.32
C CYS A 70 -31.75 1.46 -6.42
N PRO A 71 -33.05 1.70 -6.66
CA PRO A 71 -33.51 2.67 -7.66
C PRO A 71 -33.02 4.10 -7.41
N ILE A 72 -32.72 4.45 -6.17
CA ILE A 72 -32.28 5.81 -5.80
C ILE A 72 -30.96 6.21 -6.46
N GLU A 73 -30.00 5.28 -6.61
CA GLU A 73 -28.71 5.53 -7.26
C GLU A 73 -28.07 4.22 -7.74
N SER A 74 -28.32 3.86 -9.00
CA SER A 74 -27.77 2.65 -9.62
C SER A 74 -26.24 2.66 -9.78
N LYS A 75 -25.62 3.85 -9.67
CA LYS A 75 -24.16 4.01 -9.77
C LYS A 75 -23.41 3.46 -8.56
N ILE A 76 -24.06 3.25 -7.41
CA ILE A 76 -23.41 2.67 -6.23
C ILE A 76 -22.95 1.23 -6.51
N SER A 77 -23.79 0.41 -7.16
CA SER A 77 -23.40 -0.96 -7.53
C SER A 77 -22.26 -0.97 -8.55
N LEU A 78 -22.28 -0.06 -9.52
CA LEU A 78 -21.21 0.09 -10.51
C LEU A 78 -19.89 0.53 -9.85
N PHE A 79 -19.97 1.43 -8.88
CA PHE A 79 -18.83 1.87 -8.08
C PHE A 79 -18.14 0.68 -7.40
N LEU A 80 -18.91 -0.16 -6.70
CA LEU A 80 -18.39 -1.35 -6.00
C LEU A 80 -17.75 -2.37 -6.95
N ILE A 81 -18.33 -2.58 -8.12
CA ILE A 81 -17.78 -3.52 -9.12
C ILE A 81 -16.39 -3.05 -9.58
N ILE A 82 -16.28 -1.79 -10.03
CA ILE A 82 -15.02 -1.25 -10.57
C ILE A 82 -13.97 -1.09 -9.46
N ALA A 83 -14.37 -0.64 -8.27
CA ALA A 83 -13.49 -0.52 -7.13
C ALA A 83 -12.95 -1.89 -6.67
N GLY A 84 -13.83 -2.89 -6.60
CA GLY A 84 -13.46 -4.27 -6.28
C GLY A 84 -12.53 -4.88 -7.32
N SER A 85 -12.84 -4.76 -8.62
CA SER A 85 -12.01 -5.32 -9.69
C SER A 85 -10.63 -4.64 -9.78
N GLY A 86 -10.58 -3.31 -9.70
CA GLY A 86 -9.31 -2.59 -9.74
C GLY A 86 -8.45 -2.86 -8.50
N SER A 87 -9.06 -3.08 -7.33
CA SER A 87 -8.32 -3.51 -6.13
C SER A 87 -7.74 -4.91 -6.31
N ILE A 88 -8.48 -5.85 -6.90
CA ILE A 88 -7.99 -7.21 -7.20
C ILE A 88 -6.82 -7.14 -8.20
N GLU A 89 -6.97 -6.38 -9.29
CA GLU A 89 -5.91 -6.17 -10.29
C GLU A 89 -4.63 -5.63 -9.62
N TRP A 90 -4.76 -4.59 -8.80
CA TRP A 90 -3.64 -3.99 -8.09
C TRP A 90 -2.94 -4.97 -7.14
N ILE A 91 -3.72 -5.75 -6.38
CA ILE A 91 -3.19 -6.78 -5.47
C ILE A 91 -2.42 -7.84 -6.26
N VAL A 92 -3.00 -8.36 -7.35
CA VAL A 92 -2.38 -9.41 -8.17
C VAL A 92 -1.08 -8.90 -8.82
N LEU A 93 -1.10 -7.70 -9.41
CA LEU A 93 0.11 -7.08 -9.97
C LEU A 93 1.21 -6.87 -8.91
N SER A 94 0.83 -6.50 -7.69
CA SER A 94 1.76 -6.33 -6.58
C SER A 94 2.40 -7.66 -6.14
N ILE A 95 1.63 -8.75 -6.10
CA ILE A 95 2.16 -10.10 -5.82
C ILE A 95 3.14 -10.52 -6.92
N ILE A 96 2.75 -10.35 -8.19
CA ILE A 96 3.59 -10.70 -9.34
C ILE A 96 4.93 -9.95 -9.27
N LEU A 97 4.89 -8.63 -9.02
CA LEU A 97 6.11 -7.84 -8.84
C LEU A 97 6.98 -8.31 -7.67
N SER A 98 6.36 -8.66 -6.54
CA SER A 98 7.06 -9.20 -5.38
C SER A 98 7.76 -10.52 -5.72
N ILE A 99 7.07 -11.45 -6.38
CA ILE A 99 7.65 -12.73 -6.80
C ILE A 99 8.80 -12.51 -7.79
N ILE A 100 8.60 -11.67 -8.80
CA ILE A 100 9.63 -11.34 -9.82
C ILE A 100 10.87 -10.76 -9.15
N THR A 101 10.71 -9.79 -8.24
CA THR A 101 11.85 -9.17 -7.55
C THR A 101 12.59 -10.15 -6.63
N ILE A 102 11.89 -11.11 -6.00
CA ILE A 102 12.52 -12.16 -5.18
C ILE A 102 13.27 -13.18 -6.05
N VAL A 103 12.59 -13.76 -7.04
CA VAL A 103 13.12 -14.85 -7.87
C VAL A 103 14.29 -14.35 -8.72
N LEU A 104 14.18 -13.14 -9.25
CA LEU A 104 15.12 -12.62 -10.24
C LEU A 104 16.18 -11.70 -9.63
N LYS A 105 16.24 -11.62 -8.29
CA LYS A 105 17.35 -10.99 -7.54
C LYS A 105 18.72 -11.50 -8.01
N HIS A 106 18.77 -12.70 -8.57
CA HIS A 106 19.98 -13.34 -9.04
C HIS A 106 20.38 -12.98 -10.50
N ILE A 107 19.47 -12.49 -11.34
CA ILE A 107 19.73 -12.21 -12.76
C ILE A 107 19.43 -10.74 -13.06
N ARG A 108 20.47 -9.90 -13.11
CA ARG A 108 20.36 -8.47 -13.44
C ARG A 108 20.28 -8.27 -14.96
N SER A 109 19.18 -8.68 -15.58
CA SER A 109 18.92 -8.46 -17.01
C SER A 109 18.28 -7.09 -17.26
N PHE A 110 18.71 -6.39 -18.31
CA PHE A 110 18.11 -5.11 -18.74
C PHE A 110 16.62 -5.24 -19.07
N ILE A 111 16.22 -6.36 -19.69
CA ILE A 111 14.82 -6.67 -20.03
C ILE A 111 13.94 -6.66 -18.77
N LEU A 112 14.47 -7.16 -17.67
CA LEU A 112 13.77 -7.26 -16.41
C LEU A 112 13.56 -5.90 -15.75
N VAL A 113 14.57 -5.03 -15.80
CA VAL A 113 14.45 -3.65 -15.31
C VAL A 113 13.36 -2.92 -16.10
N CYS A 114 13.35 -3.05 -17.43
CA CYS A 114 12.32 -2.46 -18.29
C CYS A 114 10.91 -2.98 -17.93
N PHE A 115 10.77 -4.29 -17.70
CA PHE A 115 9.49 -4.89 -17.30
C PHE A 115 8.99 -4.39 -15.94
N ILE A 116 9.89 -4.26 -14.95
CA ILE A 116 9.55 -3.70 -13.63
C ILE A 116 9.08 -2.24 -13.77
N VAL A 117 9.77 -1.43 -14.57
CA VAL A 117 9.37 -0.03 -14.82
C VAL A 117 8.00 0.05 -15.49
N LEU A 118 7.74 -0.79 -16.50
CA LEU A 118 6.45 -0.85 -17.18
C LEU A 118 5.31 -1.22 -16.21
N LEU A 119 5.52 -2.25 -15.40
CA LEU A 119 4.54 -2.66 -14.38
C LEU A 119 4.31 -1.57 -13.32
N ALA A 120 5.37 -0.88 -12.90
CA ALA A 120 5.25 0.24 -11.96
C ALA A 120 4.43 1.39 -12.55
N LEU A 121 4.61 1.71 -13.85
CA LEU A 121 3.80 2.69 -14.56
C LEU A 121 2.32 2.27 -14.66
N LEU A 122 2.06 0.99 -14.98
CA LEU A 122 0.70 0.47 -15.01
C LEU A 122 0.01 0.62 -13.65
N ILE A 123 0.71 0.23 -12.57
CA ILE A 123 0.21 0.40 -11.20
C ILE A 123 -0.05 1.87 -10.88
N LEU A 124 0.82 2.79 -11.30
CA LEU A 124 0.61 4.22 -11.08
C LEU A 124 -0.66 4.71 -11.77
N ILE A 125 -0.87 4.33 -13.03
CA ILE A 125 -2.06 4.70 -13.81
C ILE A 125 -3.33 4.15 -13.14
N THR A 126 -3.34 2.86 -12.77
CA THR A 126 -4.47 2.24 -12.09
C THR A 126 -4.80 2.94 -10.77
N ASN A 127 -3.79 3.39 -10.00
CA ASN A 127 -4.01 4.15 -8.77
C ASN A 127 -4.66 5.50 -9.02
N ILE A 128 -4.27 6.23 -10.06
CA ILE A 128 -4.88 7.53 -10.41
C ILE A 128 -6.36 7.33 -10.78
N ILE A 129 -6.65 6.29 -11.57
CA ILE A 129 -8.02 5.94 -11.96
C ILE A 129 -8.86 5.57 -10.73
N LEU A 130 -8.34 4.68 -9.87
CA LEU A 130 -9.01 4.27 -8.63
C LEU A 130 -9.24 5.45 -7.68
N PHE A 131 -8.29 6.37 -7.59
CA PHE A 131 -8.44 7.58 -6.76
C PHE A 131 -9.60 8.45 -7.25
N GLY A 132 -9.67 8.74 -8.55
CA GLY A 132 -10.81 9.45 -9.13
C GLY A 132 -12.13 8.69 -8.92
N TRP A 133 -12.09 7.36 -9.00
CA TRP A 133 -13.24 6.51 -8.78
C TRP A 133 -13.75 6.53 -7.33
N VAL A 134 -12.86 6.57 -6.34
CA VAL A 134 -13.20 6.70 -4.91
C VAL A 134 -13.87 8.05 -4.63
N ILE A 135 -13.42 9.13 -5.27
CA ILE A 135 -14.07 10.45 -5.16
C ILE A 135 -15.49 10.38 -5.73
N CYS A 136 -15.66 9.86 -6.95
CA CYS A 136 -16.97 9.67 -7.57
C CYS A 136 -17.90 8.81 -6.70
N GLY A 137 -17.39 7.68 -6.19
CA GLY A 137 -18.13 6.80 -5.29
C GLY A 137 -18.55 7.49 -4.00
N SER A 138 -17.68 8.33 -3.44
CA SER A 138 -17.98 9.13 -2.24
C SER A 138 -19.14 10.09 -2.51
N VAL A 139 -19.13 10.79 -3.63
CA VAL A 139 -20.22 11.69 -4.01
C VAL A 139 -21.53 10.92 -4.18
N TRP A 140 -21.52 9.77 -4.86
CA TRP A 140 -22.73 8.97 -5.08
C TRP A 140 -23.29 8.38 -3.78
N THR A 141 -22.45 7.81 -2.92
CA THR A 141 -22.89 7.22 -1.65
C THR A 141 -23.35 8.28 -0.66
N LEU A 142 -22.64 9.42 -0.54
CA LEU A 142 -22.98 10.46 0.44
C LEU A 142 -24.19 11.29 0.00
N LYS A 143 -24.40 11.51 -1.30
CA LYS A 143 -25.56 12.27 -1.81
C LYS A 143 -26.90 11.67 -1.39
N VAL A 144 -26.98 10.35 -1.24
CA VAL A 144 -28.22 9.65 -0.87
C VAL A 144 -28.35 9.38 0.63
N PHE A 145 -27.39 9.83 1.45
CA PHE A 145 -27.32 9.49 2.88
C PHE A 145 -28.59 9.90 3.65
N ASP A 146 -29.12 11.09 3.40
CA ASP A 146 -30.29 11.61 4.12
C ASP A 146 -31.63 11.10 3.57
N SER A 147 -31.64 10.53 2.36
CA SER A 147 -32.86 10.19 1.62
C SER A 147 -33.11 8.68 1.49
N VAL A 148 -32.16 7.84 1.91
CA VAL A 148 -32.22 6.39 1.75
C VAL A 148 -33.30 5.76 2.66
N GLN A 149 -34.17 4.95 2.08
CA GLN A 149 -35.16 4.16 2.80
C GLN A 149 -34.90 2.66 2.65
N TYR A 150 -35.10 1.89 3.72
CA TYR A 150 -34.80 0.45 3.76
C TYR A 150 -36.04 -0.45 3.84
N THR A 151 -37.22 0.13 4.07
CA THR A 151 -38.44 -0.61 4.44
C THR A 151 -39.34 -0.89 3.25
N ASN A 152 -39.62 0.12 2.42
CA ASN A 152 -40.59 0.01 1.33
C ASN A 152 -39.91 -0.12 -0.03
N ARG A 153 -39.97 -1.31 -0.63
CA ARG A 153 -39.36 -1.61 -1.95
C ARG A 153 -39.98 -0.84 -3.12
N SER A 154 -41.20 -0.34 -2.98
CA SER A 154 -41.93 0.35 -4.05
C SER A 154 -41.54 1.83 -4.17
N MET A 155 -40.80 2.38 -3.21
CA MET A 155 -40.37 3.78 -3.22
C MET A 155 -39.12 3.97 -4.08
N ASN A 156 -39.05 5.05 -4.85
CA ASN A 156 -37.84 5.41 -5.62
C ASN A 156 -36.63 5.72 -4.72
N THR A 157 -36.86 5.95 -3.43
CA THR A 157 -35.82 6.17 -2.40
C THR A 157 -35.34 4.87 -1.74
N PHE A 158 -35.87 3.72 -2.16
CA PHE A 158 -35.46 2.44 -1.63
C PHE A 158 -34.01 2.12 -2.01
N CYS A 159 -33.25 1.62 -1.05
CA CYS A 159 -31.98 0.94 -1.33
C CYS A 159 -31.79 -0.19 -0.33
N GLN A 160 -31.28 -1.32 -0.81
CA GLN A 160 -31.01 -2.44 0.07
C GLN A 160 -29.94 -2.10 1.11
N LYS A 161 -30.27 -2.33 2.39
CA LYS A 161 -29.41 -2.04 3.55
C LYS A 161 -27.99 -2.56 3.37
N THR A 162 -27.83 -3.81 2.95
CA THR A 162 -26.53 -4.46 2.75
C THR A 162 -25.67 -3.71 1.72
N LEU A 163 -26.21 -3.40 0.55
CA LEU A 163 -25.48 -2.72 -0.51
C LEU A 163 -24.95 -1.36 -0.04
N TYR A 164 -25.83 -0.57 0.58
CA TYR A 164 -25.48 0.76 1.07
C TYR A 164 -24.41 0.70 2.17
N HIS A 165 -24.61 -0.14 3.19
CA HIS A 165 -23.67 -0.27 4.31
C HIS A 165 -22.30 -0.79 3.85
N PHE A 166 -22.27 -1.73 2.89
CA PHE A 166 -21.01 -2.20 2.31
C PHE A 166 -20.29 -1.09 1.53
N SER A 167 -21.01 -0.27 0.76
CA SER A 167 -20.40 0.86 0.06
C SER A 167 -19.82 1.91 1.00
N LEU A 168 -20.56 2.24 2.06
CA LEU A 168 -20.10 3.18 3.07
C LEU A 168 -18.90 2.63 3.85
N ALA A 169 -18.96 1.36 4.28
CA ALA A 169 -17.86 0.70 4.97
C ALA A 169 -16.61 0.62 4.09
N TYR A 170 -16.74 0.29 2.81
CA TYR A 170 -15.62 0.27 1.87
C TYR A 170 -14.99 1.66 1.68
N LEU A 171 -15.80 2.72 1.56
CA LEU A 171 -15.31 4.09 1.47
C LEU A 171 -14.53 4.48 2.72
N VAL A 172 -15.11 4.30 3.90
CA VAL A 172 -14.46 4.61 5.19
C VAL A 172 -13.15 3.84 5.34
N MET A 173 -13.15 2.54 5.05
CA MET A 173 -11.93 1.71 5.10
C MET A 173 -10.87 2.22 4.12
N THR A 174 -11.24 2.55 2.89
CA THR A 174 -10.31 3.09 1.89
C THR A 174 -9.70 4.43 2.35
N TYR A 175 -10.49 5.33 2.94
CA TYR A 175 -9.97 6.59 3.49
C TYR A 175 -9.03 6.36 4.66
N VAL A 176 -9.37 5.49 5.60
CA VAL A 176 -8.52 5.16 6.75
C VAL A 176 -7.19 4.55 6.29
N LEU A 177 -7.23 3.58 5.37
CA LEU A 177 -6.03 2.95 4.83
C LEU A 177 -5.15 3.96 4.08
N THR A 178 -5.74 4.86 3.30
CA THR A 178 -5.00 5.91 2.59
C THR A 178 -4.35 6.88 3.57
N ALA A 179 -5.08 7.32 4.59
CA ALA A 179 -4.55 8.21 5.63
C ALA A 179 -3.39 7.56 6.38
N LEU A 180 -3.52 6.29 6.77
CA LEU A 180 -2.44 5.52 7.40
C LEU A 180 -1.22 5.37 6.47
N GLN A 181 -1.44 5.13 5.18
CA GLN A 181 -0.37 4.99 4.21
C GLN A 181 0.38 6.31 3.99
N CYS A 182 -0.34 7.43 3.88
CA CYS A 182 0.25 8.77 3.82
C CYS A 182 1.05 9.08 5.08
N TRP A 183 0.48 8.83 6.26
CA TRP A 183 1.15 9.03 7.54
C TRP A 183 2.46 8.24 7.63
N TYR A 184 2.41 6.94 7.32
CA TYR A 184 3.60 6.07 7.35
C TYR A 184 4.70 6.55 6.38
N ARG A 185 4.34 6.97 5.16
CA ARG A 185 5.31 7.52 4.19
C ARG A 185 5.94 8.81 4.68
N LEU A 186 5.15 9.73 5.26
CA LEU A 186 5.64 10.98 5.82
C LEU A 186 6.62 10.72 6.98
N CYS A 187 6.29 9.78 7.88
CA CYS A 187 7.20 9.40 8.97
C CYS A 187 8.54 8.88 8.46
N ILE A 188 8.54 8.05 7.40
CA ILE A 188 9.78 7.56 6.78
C ILE A 188 10.58 8.71 6.17
N LEU A 189 9.93 9.60 5.42
CA LEU A 189 10.61 10.74 4.78
C LEU A 189 11.27 11.64 5.82
N ILE A 190 10.56 11.95 6.91
CA ILE A 190 11.10 12.75 8.02
C ILE A 190 12.30 12.01 8.65
N PHE A 191 12.15 10.73 8.97
CA PHE A 191 13.24 9.95 9.56
C PHE A 191 14.48 9.89 8.66
N CYS A 192 14.30 9.66 7.35
CA CYS A 192 15.40 9.66 6.38
C CYS A 192 16.08 11.04 6.29
N SER A 193 15.31 12.14 6.25
CA SER A 193 15.87 13.48 6.21
C SER A 193 16.67 13.83 7.46
N VAL A 194 16.25 13.34 8.63
CA VAL A 194 16.96 13.52 9.90
C VAL A 194 18.27 12.74 9.89
N GLN A 195 18.27 11.47 9.46
CA GLN A 195 19.50 10.66 9.39
C GLN A 195 20.55 11.30 8.48
N GLU A 196 20.15 11.81 7.32
CA GLU A 196 21.05 12.49 6.38
C GLU A 196 21.73 13.72 7.01
N GLN A 197 21.03 14.47 7.87
CA GLN A 197 21.61 15.62 8.57
C GLN A 197 22.63 15.23 9.65
N TYR A 198 22.51 14.05 10.25
CA TYR A 198 23.43 13.59 11.30
C TYR A 198 24.59 12.73 10.76
N GLY A 199 24.64 12.46 9.46
CA GLY A 199 25.73 11.69 8.83
C GLY A 199 25.85 10.26 9.36
N ILE A 200 24.73 9.68 9.82
CA ILE A 200 24.63 8.29 10.29
C ILE A 200 24.37 7.36 9.10
#